data_AF-A0A952U189-F1
#
_entry.id   AF-A0A952U189-F1
#
_cell.length_a   1.000
_cell.length_b   1.000
_cell.length_c   1.000
_cell.angle_alpha   90.00
_cell.angle_beta   90.00
_cell.angle_gamma   90.00
#
_symmetry.space_group_name_H-M   'P 1'
#
loop_
_entity.id
_entity.type
_entity.pdbx_description
1 polymer ?
#
loop_
_entity_poly.entity_id
_entity_poly.type
_entity_poly.pdbx_seq_one_letter_code
_entity_poly.pdbx_strand_id
1 'polypeptide(L)'
;MTTAVRQKPAVSTPLTSKKSKLKSGVAIAMIPITLLALYVFSVIWRVSAYEQKVFGRSELIPMSLQPRKFTEIPSMETYGAFTYDIQVNHKPLRVHKQVINGFQHAFGSGLVAYELGEQIADLLFRANEYVEAYFSGDGRRYSHYMDTRKDLYNNMIGRAIGMEARQKNLTGGAADRYISARVLNSIQNREVIPHWLEPKVKDLPSLEEYGCPGLPHPSPDE
;
A
#
# COMPACT_ATOMS: atom_id res chain seq x y z
N MET A 1 -59.51 -30.40 -59.87
CA MET A 1 -59.16 -28.97 -59.75
C MET A 1 -58.82 -28.69 -58.30
N THR A 2 -57.56 -28.36 -58.07
CA THR A 2 -56.89 -28.16 -56.78
C THR A 2 -57.24 -26.79 -56.21
N THR A 3 -57.58 -26.70 -54.92
CA THR A 3 -57.57 -25.41 -54.20
C THR A 3 -56.89 -25.60 -52.85
N ALA A 4 -55.83 -24.83 -52.67
CA ALA A 4 -54.91 -24.86 -51.53
C ALA A 4 -55.52 -24.17 -50.30
N VAL A 5 -55.28 -24.75 -49.11
CA VAL A 5 -55.53 -24.08 -47.83
C VAL A 5 -54.21 -23.50 -47.32
N ARG A 6 -54.28 -22.21 -47.01
CA ARG A 6 -53.22 -21.25 -46.68
C ARG A 6 -52.65 -21.51 -45.27
N GLN A 7 -51.36 -21.80 -45.15
CA GLN A 7 -50.66 -21.78 -43.85
C GLN A 7 -50.40 -20.34 -43.40
N LYS A 8 -50.73 -20.02 -42.15
CA LYS A 8 -50.30 -18.79 -41.45
C LYS A 8 -48.85 -18.94 -41.00
N PRO A 9 -47.98 -17.92 -41.15
CA PRO A 9 -46.68 -17.93 -40.52
C PRO A 9 -46.82 -17.57 -39.03
N ALA A 10 -46.24 -18.40 -38.17
CA ALA A 10 -46.01 -18.07 -36.78
C ALA A 10 -44.88 -17.04 -36.68
N VAL A 11 -45.17 -15.87 -36.13
CA VAL A 11 -44.16 -14.87 -35.78
C VAL A 11 -43.46 -15.35 -34.52
N SER A 12 -42.23 -15.85 -34.66
CA SER A 12 -41.34 -16.15 -33.54
C SER A 12 -40.55 -14.91 -33.16
N THR A 13 -40.93 -14.26 -32.06
CA THR A 13 -40.07 -13.24 -31.42
C THR A 13 -38.86 -13.93 -30.79
N PRO A 14 -37.61 -13.49 -31.07
CA PRO A 14 -36.43 -14.10 -30.47
C PRO A 14 -36.20 -13.59 -29.04
N LEU A 15 -36.38 -14.47 -28.06
CA LEU A 15 -36.11 -14.27 -26.63
C LEU A 15 -34.62 -14.33 -26.24
N THR A 16 -33.69 -14.30 -27.19
CA THR A 16 -32.26 -14.64 -26.95
C THR A 16 -31.33 -13.44 -26.76
N SER A 17 -31.79 -12.19 -26.90
CA SER A 17 -30.92 -11.00 -26.94
C SER A 17 -30.43 -10.49 -25.57
N LYS A 18 -31.14 -10.76 -24.46
CA LYS A 18 -30.82 -10.15 -23.15
C LYS A 18 -29.70 -10.86 -22.37
N LYS A 19 -29.52 -12.18 -22.52
CA LYS A 19 -28.50 -12.94 -21.76
C LYS A 19 -27.06 -12.72 -22.25
N SER A 20 -26.84 -12.39 -23.53
CA SER A 20 -25.49 -12.15 -24.06
C SER A 20 -24.95 -10.77 -23.67
N LYS A 21 -25.79 -9.72 -23.73
CA LYS A 21 -25.41 -8.35 -23.34
C LYS A 21 -25.03 -8.23 -21.86
N LEU A 22 -25.72 -8.96 -20.97
CA LEU A 22 -25.41 -8.97 -19.54
C LEU A 22 -24.04 -9.63 -19.25
N LYS A 23 -23.70 -10.72 -19.94
CA LYS A 23 -22.40 -11.39 -19.80
C LYS A 23 -21.24 -10.54 -20.35
N SER A 24 -21.44 -9.85 -21.47
CA SER A 24 -20.44 -8.94 -22.03
C SER A 24 -20.22 -7.69 -21.17
N GLY A 25 -21.28 -7.12 -20.56
CA GLY A 25 -21.16 -5.98 -19.66
C GLY A 25 -20.40 -6.30 -18.37
N VAL A 26 -20.65 -7.47 -17.77
CA VAL A 26 -19.93 -7.94 -16.58
C VAL A 26 -18.46 -8.22 -16.90
N ALA A 27 -18.16 -8.85 -18.04
CA ALA A 27 -16.79 -9.13 -18.45
C ALA A 27 -15.94 -7.86 -18.66
N ILE A 28 -16.53 -6.79 -19.22
CA ILE A 28 -15.83 -5.51 -19.43
C ILE A 28 -15.57 -4.78 -18.10
N ALA A 29 -16.50 -4.85 -17.15
CA ALA A 29 -16.34 -4.22 -15.82
C ALA A 29 -15.23 -4.88 -14.97
N MET A 30 -14.95 -6.17 -15.19
CA MET A 30 -13.92 -6.90 -14.43
C MET A 30 -12.49 -6.56 -14.86
N ILE A 31 -12.28 -6.07 -16.08
CA ILE A 31 -10.94 -5.72 -16.60
C ILE A 31 -10.25 -4.64 -15.73
N PRO A 32 -10.82 -3.46 -15.49
CA PRO A 32 -10.15 -2.43 -14.69
C PRO A 32 -9.88 -2.87 -13.25
N ILE A 33 -10.81 -3.63 -12.63
CA ILE A 33 -10.62 -4.20 -11.29
C ILE A 33 -9.42 -5.16 -11.28
N THR A 34 -9.34 -6.02 -12.28
CA THR A 34 -8.24 -7.00 -12.41
C THR A 34 -6.91 -6.28 -12.64
N LEU A 35 -6.87 -5.27 -13.50
CA LEU A 35 -5.66 -4.48 -13.75
C LEU A 35 -5.21 -3.73 -12.49
N LEU A 36 -6.14 -3.14 -11.73
CA LEU A 36 -5.82 -2.49 -10.47
C LEU A 36 -5.28 -3.49 -9.44
N ALA A 37 -5.91 -4.67 -9.30
CA ALA A 37 -5.46 -5.70 -8.38
C ALA A 37 -4.06 -6.22 -8.74
N LEU A 38 -3.80 -6.46 -10.04
CA LEU A 38 -2.47 -6.84 -10.53
C LEU A 38 -1.43 -5.74 -10.29
N TYR A 39 -1.82 -4.47 -10.48
CA TYR A 39 -0.94 -3.34 -10.20
C TYR A 39 -0.59 -3.24 -8.71
N VAL A 40 -1.59 -3.28 -7.82
CA VAL A 40 -1.38 -3.27 -6.37
C VAL A 40 -0.49 -4.44 -5.95
N PHE A 41 -0.77 -5.65 -6.47
CA PHE A 41 0.07 -6.81 -6.23
C PHE A 41 1.52 -6.60 -6.69
N SER A 42 1.74 -5.94 -7.83
CA SER A 42 3.08 -5.61 -8.31
C SER A 42 3.83 -4.64 -7.40
N VAL A 43 3.13 -3.69 -6.77
CA VAL A 43 3.71 -2.76 -5.78
C VAL A 43 4.10 -3.55 -4.52
N ILE A 44 3.19 -4.35 -3.96
CA ILE A 44 3.44 -5.19 -2.78
C ILE A 44 4.64 -6.13 -3.03
N TRP A 45 4.70 -6.75 -4.20
CA TRP A 45 5.82 -7.61 -4.60
C TRP A 45 7.15 -6.85 -4.64
N ARG A 46 7.19 -5.67 -5.27
CA ARG A 46 8.41 -4.86 -5.34
C ARG A 46 8.86 -4.38 -3.96
N VAL A 47 7.93 -3.91 -3.13
CA VAL A 47 8.24 -3.53 -1.74
C VAL A 47 8.85 -4.74 -1.02
N SER A 48 8.19 -5.90 -1.04
CA SER A 48 8.66 -7.14 -0.41
C SER A 48 10.06 -7.56 -0.88
N ALA A 49 10.33 -7.45 -2.19
CA ALA A 49 11.65 -7.77 -2.75
C ALA A 49 12.74 -6.81 -2.23
N TYR A 50 12.45 -5.52 -2.11
CA TYR A 50 13.38 -4.54 -1.56
C TYR A 50 13.57 -4.70 -0.06
N GLU A 51 12.52 -5.01 0.70
CA GLU A 51 12.64 -5.36 2.11
C GLU A 51 13.59 -6.53 2.31
N GLN A 52 13.36 -7.62 1.58
CA GLN A 52 14.23 -8.80 1.67
C GLN A 52 15.67 -8.46 1.32
N LYS A 53 15.88 -7.62 0.31
CA LYS A 53 17.22 -7.20 -0.13
C LYS A 53 17.93 -6.31 0.90
N VAL A 54 17.22 -5.38 1.53
CA VAL A 54 17.82 -4.38 2.44
C VAL A 54 17.90 -4.90 3.88
N PHE A 55 16.79 -5.46 4.37
CA PHE A 55 16.64 -5.89 5.76
C PHE A 55 16.97 -7.38 5.95
N GLY A 56 17.03 -8.17 4.87
CA GLY A 56 17.20 -9.62 4.98
C GLY A 56 15.92 -10.34 5.40
N ARG A 57 14.78 -9.64 5.41
CA ARG A 57 13.43 -10.17 5.66
C ARG A 57 12.39 -9.28 4.96
N SER A 58 11.21 -9.83 4.70
CA SER A 58 10.04 -9.11 4.20
C SER A 58 8.87 -9.38 5.12
N GLU A 59 8.14 -8.34 5.49
CA GLU A 59 6.96 -8.43 6.37
C GLU A 59 5.64 -8.52 5.59
N LEU A 60 5.63 -8.16 4.29
CA LEU A 60 4.44 -8.25 3.44
C LEU A 60 4.30 -9.64 2.81
N ILE A 61 5.25 -10.01 1.93
CA ILE A 61 5.31 -11.32 1.29
C ILE A 61 6.59 -12.02 1.74
N PRO A 62 6.55 -13.22 2.36
CA PRO A 62 7.76 -13.96 2.70
C PRO A 62 8.59 -14.30 1.45
N MET A 63 9.76 -13.65 1.31
CA MET A 63 10.66 -13.83 0.16
C MET A 63 11.78 -14.85 0.43
N SER A 64 11.93 -15.31 1.67
CA SER A 64 12.93 -16.27 2.11
C SER A 64 12.32 -17.25 3.12
N LEU A 65 12.71 -18.52 3.04
CA LEU A 65 12.39 -19.53 4.06
C LEU A 65 13.16 -19.31 5.36
N GLN A 66 14.25 -18.52 5.31
CA GLN A 66 15.09 -18.19 6.45
C GLN A 66 15.22 -16.66 6.56
N PRO A 67 14.14 -15.95 6.93
CA PRO A 67 14.20 -14.51 7.12
C PRO A 67 15.10 -14.18 8.31
N ARG A 68 15.83 -13.06 8.22
CA ARG A 68 16.65 -12.56 9.33
C ARG A 68 15.78 -12.32 10.56
N LYS A 69 16.15 -12.92 11.69
CA LYS A 69 15.39 -12.83 12.95
C LYS A 69 15.77 -11.56 13.72
N PHE A 70 14.81 -11.03 14.48
CA PHE A 70 15.07 -10.01 15.49
C PHE A 70 15.66 -10.71 16.73
N THR A 71 16.93 -10.48 17.00
CA THR A 71 17.71 -11.23 18.01
C THR A 71 18.25 -10.35 19.13
N GLU A 72 18.40 -9.05 18.88
CA GLU A 72 18.88 -8.10 19.88
C GLU A 72 17.75 -7.70 20.83
N ILE A 73 18.13 -7.44 22.08
CA ILE A 73 17.21 -7.20 23.19
C ILE A 73 16.49 -5.85 23.01
N PRO A 74 15.19 -5.79 23.29
CA PRO A 74 14.42 -4.56 23.36
C PRO A 74 15.06 -3.44 24.19
N SER A 75 14.96 -2.21 23.72
CA SER A 75 15.39 -1.02 24.47
C SER A 75 14.32 0.06 24.45
N MET A 76 14.50 1.10 25.26
CA MET A 76 13.64 2.29 25.23
C MET A 76 13.74 3.03 23.89
N GLU A 77 14.90 2.99 23.23
CA GLU A 77 15.09 3.61 21.91
C GLU A 77 14.27 2.94 20.82
N THR A 78 13.98 1.65 20.98
CA THR A 78 13.19 0.83 20.04
C THR A 78 11.78 0.57 20.55
N TYR A 79 11.36 1.31 21.58
CA TYR A 79 10.05 1.20 22.22
C TYR A 79 9.68 -0.24 22.62
N GLY A 80 10.66 -0.99 23.12
CA GLY A 80 10.44 -2.37 23.55
C GLY A 80 10.43 -3.39 22.40
N ALA A 81 10.80 -3.02 21.17
CA ALA A 81 10.89 -3.96 20.05
C ALA A 81 12.25 -4.66 19.98
N PHE A 82 12.24 -5.97 19.71
CA PHE A 82 13.45 -6.74 19.36
C PHE A 82 14.01 -6.27 18.03
N THR A 83 15.34 -6.28 17.90
CA THR A 83 16.02 -5.65 16.77
C THR A 83 17.13 -6.51 16.13
N TYR A 84 17.72 -5.97 15.08
CA TYR A 84 19.09 -6.26 14.65
C TYR A 84 19.68 -5.04 13.94
N ASP A 85 21.00 -4.93 13.88
CA ASP A 85 21.67 -3.88 13.10
C ASP A 85 22.01 -4.30 11.66
N ILE A 86 21.85 -3.36 10.73
CA ILE A 86 22.38 -3.42 9.36
C ILE A 86 23.22 -2.19 9.04
N GLN A 87 24.03 -2.28 7.99
CA GLN A 87 24.73 -1.13 7.42
C GLN A 87 24.00 -0.64 6.17
N VAL A 88 23.58 0.62 6.18
CA VAL A 88 22.95 1.28 5.03
C VAL A 88 23.73 2.57 4.76
N ASN A 89 24.30 2.72 3.57
CA ASN A 89 25.13 3.87 3.21
C ASN A 89 26.25 4.16 4.23
N HIS A 90 26.92 3.11 4.72
CA HIS A 90 27.97 3.17 5.74
C HIS A 90 27.53 3.73 7.11
N LYS A 91 26.22 3.83 7.36
CA LYS A 91 25.66 4.18 8.67
C LYS A 91 24.87 3.00 9.23
N PRO A 92 24.97 2.72 10.53
CA PRO A 92 24.16 1.70 11.16
C PRO A 92 22.67 2.09 11.10
N LEU A 93 21.81 1.12 10.82
CA LEU A 93 20.37 1.24 10.96
C LEU A 93 19.89 0.10 11.86
N ARG A 94 19.28 0.48 12.98
CA ARG A 94 18.65 -0.42 13.96
C ARG A 94 17.28 -0.83 13.42
N VAL A 95 17.15 -2.07 12.96
CA VAL A 95 15.94 -2.56 12.30
C VAL A 95 15.02 -3.24 13.31
N HIS A 96 13.77 -2.80 13.33
CA HIS A 96 12.65 -3.46 13.99
C HIS A 96 11.40 -3.40 13.09
N LYS A 97 10.32 -4.10 13.45
CA LYS A 97 9.12 -4.23 12.60
C LYS A 97 8.56 -2.87 12.12
N GLN A 98 8.55 -1.88 13.01
CA GLN A 98 8.01 -0.54 12.72
C GLN A 98 8.91 0.29 11.78
N VAL A 99 10.24 0.08 11.76
CA VAL A 99 11.13 0.63 10.71
C VAL A 99 10.79 0.04 9.35
N ILE A 100 10.55 -1.27 9.30
CA ILE A 100 10.19 -1.97 8.06
C ILE A 100 8.84 -1.45 7.56
N ASN A 101 7.83 -1.35 8.42
CA ASN A 101 6.54 -0.78 8.06
C ASN A 101 6.66 0.69 7.58
N GLY A 102 7.44 1.54 8.25
CA GLY A 102 7.71 2.90 7.75
C GLY A 102 8.36 2.91 6.36
N PHE A 103 9.25 1.96 6.06
CA PHE A 103 9.80 1.76 4.73
C PHE A 103 8.73 1.32 3.72
N GLN A 104 7.81 0.40 4.08
CA GLN A 104 6.73 -0.06 3.19
C GLN A 104 5.85 1.09 2.72
N HIS A 105 5.39 1.92 3.66
CA HIS A 105 4.52 3.06 3.39
C HIS A 105 5.23 4.10 2.52
N ALA A 106 6.44 4.51 2.90
CA ALA A 106 7.19 5.49 2.13
C ALA A 106 7.63 4.96 0.75
N PHE A 107 8.16 3.75 0.66
CA PHE A 107 8.61 3.20 -0.62
C PHE A 107 7.44 2.85 -1.54
N GLY A 108 6.41 2.17 -1.03
CA GLY A 108 5.23 1.81 -1.79
C GLY A 108 4.50 3.04 -2.35
N SER A 109 4.26 4.07 -1.52
CA SER A 109 3.62 5.31 -1.98
C SER A 109 4.49 6.09 -2.96
N GLY A 110 5.82 6.05 -2.80
CA GLY A 110 6.76 6.62 -3.75
C GLY A 110 6.74 5.93 -5.12
N LEU A 111 6.64 4.59 -5.15
CA LEU A 111 6.49 3.84 -6.41
C LEU A 111 5.22 4.27 -7.15
N VAL A 112 4.08 4.32 -6.42
CA VAL A 112 2.80 4.70 -7.02
C VAL A 112 2.80 6.15 -7.48
N ALA A 113 3.39 7.07 -6.72
CA ALA A 113 3.47 8.48 -7.10
C ALA A 113 4.35 8.68 -8.34
N TYR A 114 5.48 7.98 -8.41
CA TYR A 114 6.35 7.99 -9.58
C TYR A 114 5.60 7.53 -10.85
N GLU A 115 4.81 6.45 -10.75
CA GLU A 115 4.14 5.84 -11.91
C GLU A 115 2.83 6.55 -12.29
N LEU A 116 1.94 6.72 -11.32
CA LEU A 116 0.56 7.17 -11.52
C LEU A 116 0.32 8.62 -11.11
N GLY A 117 1.30 9.27 -10.47
CA GLY A 117 1.19 10.61 -9.94
C GLY A 117 0.73 10.64 -8.48
N GLU A 118 1.01 11.78 -7.84
CA GLU A 118 0.82 11.98 -6.40
C GLU A 118 -0.63 11.77 -5.93
N GLN A 119 -1.61 12.28 -6.68
CA GLN A 119 -3.03 12.22 -6.31
C GLN A 119 -3.57 10.79 -6.24
N ILE A 120 -3.18 9.95 -7.20
CA ILE A 120 -3.58 8.54 -7.24
C ILE A 120 -2.88 7.75 -6.13
N ALA A 121 -1.60 8.04 -5.88
CA ALA A 121 -0.86 7.44 -4.78
C ALA A 121 -1.49 7.78 -3.42
N ASP A 122 -1.87 9.04 -3.23
CA ASP A 122 -2.53 9.48 -2.01
C ASP A 122 -3.88 8.78 -1.81
N LEU A 123 -4.72 8.67 -2.85
CA LEU A 123 -5.98 7.96 -2.77
C LEU A 123 -5.79 6.46 -2.45
N LEU A 124 -4.85 5.79 -3.11
CA LEU A 124 -4.61 4.36 -2.91
C LEU A 124 -4.10 4.06 -1.50
N PHE A 125 -3.20 4.89 -0.97
CA PHE A 125 -2.66 4.67 0.37
C PHE A 125 -3.64 5.04 1.47
N ARG A 126 -4.47 6.08 1.28
CA ARG A 126 -5.61 6.30 2.19
C ARG A 126 -6.56 5.13 2.19
N ALA A 127 -6.91 4.58 1.02
CA ALA A 127 -7.74 3.39 0.93
C ALA A 127 -7.10 2.16 1.61
N ASN A 128 -5.76 2.02 1.56
CA ASN A 128 -5.04 1.01 2.32
C ASN A 128 -5.29 1.13 3.83
N GLU A 129 -5.22 2.35 4.40
CA GLU A 129 -5.50 2.56 5.82
C GLU A 129 -6.93 2.13 6.22
N TYR A 130 -7.93 2.36 5.36
CA TYR A 130 -9.28 1.81 5.59
C TYR A 130 -9.28 0.29 5.58
N VAL A 131 -8.61 -0.34 4.62
CA VAL A 131 -8.52 -1.81 4.59
C VAL A 131 -7.85 -2.32 5.86
N GLU A 132 -6.75 -1.72 6.31
CA GLU A 132 -6.08 -2.13 7.54
C GLU A 132 -6.96 -1.93 8.78
N ALA A 133 -7.62 -0.78 8.92
CA ALA A 133 -8.45 -0.49 10.08
C ALA A 133 -9.69 -1.40 10.18
N TYR A 134 -10.34 -1.69 9.05
CA TYR A 134 -11.59 -2.47 9.06
C TYR A 134 -11.38 -3.98 9.03
N PHE A 135 -10.21 -4.44 8.57
CA PHE A 135 -9.90 -5.87 8.48
C PHE A 135 -8.85 -6.34 9.50
N SER A 136 -8.21 -5.44 10.26
CA SER A 136 -7.39 -5.82 11.42
C SER A 136 -8.23 -5.92 12.70
N GLY A 137 -7.92 -6.91 13.55
CA GLY A 137 -8.58 -7.06 14.85
C GLY A 137 -8.28 -5.91 15.83
N ASP A 138 -7.28 -5.08 15.53
CA ASP A 138 -6.79 -4.00 16.38
C ASP A 138 -7.14 -2.60 15.86
N GLY A 139 -7.89 -2.49 14.76
CA GLY A 139 -8.12 -1.25 14.02
C GLY A 139 -8.84 -0.14 14.78
N ARG A 140 -9.32 -0.40 16.01
CA ARG A 140 -9.99 0.57 16.89
C ARG A 140 -9.15 1.04 18.07
N ARG A 141 -7.96 0.47 18.27
CA ARG A 141 -7.10 0.80 19.42
C ARG A 141 -6.38 2.11 19.21
N TYR A 142 -6.05 2.79 20.32
CA TYR A 142 -5.17 3.96 20.31
C TYR A 142 -3.85 3.72 19.54
N SER A 143 -3.23 2.54 19.70
CA SER A 143 -1.99 2.21 18.99
C SER A 143 -2.17 2.21 17.47
N HIS A 144 -3.30 1.70 16.98
CA HIS A 144 -3.58 1.70 15.54
C HIS A 144 -3.80 3.12 15.03
N TYR A 145 -4.58 3.93 15.74
CA TYR A 145 -4.78 5.33 15.40
C TYR A 145 -3.46 6.11 15.23
N MET A 146 -2.52 5.92 16.18
CA MET A 146 -1.20 6.55 16.11
C MET A 146 -0.33 5.98 14.98
N ASP A 147 -0.42 4.67 14.72
CA ASP A 147 0.28 4.01 13.61
C ASP A 147 -0.23 4.53 12.26
N THR A 148 -1.54 4.66 12.08
CA THR A 148 -2.16 5.22 10.86
C THR A 148 -1.74 6.66 10.61
N ARG A 149 -1.68 7.52 11.65
CA ARG A 149 -1.18 8.90 11.49
C ARG A 149 0.27 8.92 11.02
N LYS A 150 1.11 8.05 11.62
CA LYS A 150 2.49 7.85 11.19
C LYS A 150 2.55 7.37 9.74
N ASP A 151 1.73 6.41 9.35
CA ASP A 151 1.73 5.81 8.03
C ASP A 151 1.29 6.78 6.94
N LEU A 152 0.23 7.57 7.19
CA LEU A 152 -0.19 8.65 6.31
C LEU A 152 0.90 9.72 6.12
N TYR A 153 1.62 10.08 7.19
CA TYR A 153 2.77 10.96 7.09
C TYR A 153 3.92 10.35 6.27
N ASN A 154 4.27 9.09 6.53
CA ASN A 154 5.31 8.38 5.79
C ASN A 154 4.94 8.22 4.30
N ASN A 155 3.65 8.01 4.01
CA ASN A 155 3.10 7.98 2.66
C ASN A 155 3.33 9.32 1.95
N MET A 156 3.07 10.45 2.63
CA MET A 156 3.33 11.79 2.08
C MET A 156 4.82 11.98 1.71
N ILE A 157 5.75 11.62 2.60
CA ILE A 157 7.19 11.69 2.33
C ILE A 157 7.56 10.78 1.14
N GLY A 158 7.03 9.56 1.11
CA GLY A 158 7.22 8.63 0.01
C GLY A 158 6.79 9.18 -1.34
N ARG A 159 5.57 9.75 -1.42
CA ARG A 159 5.06 10.39 -2.63
C ARG A 159 5.98 11.50 -3.12
N ALA A 160 6.45 12.38 -2.24
CA ALA A 160 7.37 13.45 -2.59
C ALA A 160 8.67 12.90 -3.22
N ILE A 161 9.23 11.82 -2.65
CA ILE A 161 10.42 11.14 -3.20
C ILE A 161 10.13 10.51 -4.57
N GLY A 162 8.96 9.90 -4.74
CA GLY A 162 8.52 9.35 -6.03
C GLY A 162 8.40 10.43 -7.12
N MET A 163 7.83 11.57 -6.76
CA MET A 163 7.74 12.73 -7.65
C MET A 163 9.12 13.31 -7.97
N GLU A 164 10.05 13.34 -7.02
CA GLU A 164 11.45 13.73 -7.28
C GLU A 164 12.11 12.78 -8.31
N ALA A 165 11.92 11.47 -8.18
CA ALA A 165 12.43 10.48 -9.14
C ALA A 165 11.88 10.72 -10.55
N ARG A 166 10.58 11.07 -10.64
CA ARG A 166 9.90 11.40 -11.89
C ARG A 166 10.46 12.67 -12.52
N GLN A 167 10.69 13.72 -11.74
CA GLN A 167 11.29 14.98 -12.20
C GLN A 167 12.73 14.80 -12.70
N LYS A 168 13.47 13.84 -12.14
CA LYS A 168 14.81 13.45 -12.62
C LYS A 168 14.80 12.58 -13.88
N ASN A 169 13.62 12.28 -14.45
CA ASN A 169 13.44 11.41 -15.61
C ASN A 169 14.09 10.02 -15.45
N LEU A 170 14.15 9.52 -14.21
CA LEU A 170 14.61 8.15 -13.95
C LEU A 170 13.56 7.16 -14.49
N THR A 171 14.00 5.99 -14.94
CA THR A 171 13.10 4.98 -15.52
C THR A 171 13.37 3.58 -14.98
N GLY A 172 12.32 2.76 -14.93
CA GLY A 172 12.35 1.35 -14.51
C GLY A 172 13.14 1.13 -13.22
N GLY A 173 14.03 0.14 -13.24
CA GLY A 173 14.83 -0.21 -12.05
C GLY A 173 15.76 0.89 -11.54
N ALA A 174 16.08 1.92 -12.32
CA ALA A 174 16.84 3.07 -11.83
C ALA A 174 15.99 3.96 -10.91
N ALA A 175 14.71 4.17 -11.25
CA ALA A 175 13.76 4.88 -10.40
C ALA A 175 13.53 4.12 -9.09
N ASP A 176 13.24 2.81 -9.15
CA ASP A 176 13.03 1.99 -7.95
C ASP A 176 14.23 2.04 -6.99
N ARG A 177 15.46 1.91 -7.51
CA ARG A 177 16.68 1.99 -6.69
C ARG A 177 16.82 3.37 -6.07
N TYR A 178 16.61 4.43 -6.83
CA TYR A 178 16.69 5.80 -6.34
C TYR A 178 15.67 6.06 -5.22
N ILE A 179 14.40 5.72 -5.43
CA ILE A 179 13.32 5.91 -4.46
C ILE A 179 13.65 5.12 -3.18
N SER A 180 14.03 3.84 -3.30
CA SER A 180 14.40 3.01 -2.14
C SER A 180 15.57 3.60 -1.34
N ALA A 181 16.60 4.10 -2.02
CA ALA A 181 17.78 4.67 -1.38
C ALA A 181 17.46 6.00 -0.68
N ARG A 182 16.63 6.85 -1.31
CA ARG A 182 16.17 8.10 -0.73
C ARG A 182 15.25 7.87 0.46
N VAL A 183 14.36 6.87 0.42
CA VAL A 183 13.53 6.47 1.57
C VAL A 183 14.41 5.99 2.73
N LEU A 184 15.41 5.13 2.47
CA LEU A 184 16.32 4.68 3.51
C LEU A 184 17.12 5.83 4.13
N ASN A 185 17.59 6.78 3.30
CA ASN A 185 18.24 8.00 3.80
C ASN A 185 17.29 8.84 4.68
N SER A 186 16.01 8.93 4.27
CA SER A 186 14.97 9.64 5.02
C SER A 186 14.67 8.98 6.37
N ILE A 187 14.71 7.64 6.45
CA ILE A 187 14.61 6.89 7.71
C ILE A 187 15.83 7.20 8.60
N GLN A 188 17.04 7.16 8.05
CA GLN A 188 18.27 7.44 8.80
C GLN A 188 18.32 8.88 9.34
N ASN A 189 17.76 9.84 8.61
CA ASN A 189 17.66 11.24 9.04
C ASN A 189 16.39 11.53 9.86
N ARG A 190 15.58 10.51 10.17
CA ARG A 190 14.31 10.62 10.90
C ARG A 190 13.27 11.54 10.24
N GLU A 191 13.35 11.73 8.93
CA GLU A 191 12.30 12.33 8.11
C GLU A 191 11.11 11.37 8.05
N VAL A 192 11.35 10.12 7.62
CA VAL A 192 10.39 9.02 7.78
C VAL A 192 10.38 8.60 9.24
N ILE A 193 9.18 8.44 9.80
CA ILE A 193 8.98 8.12 11.20
C ILE A 193 9.03 6.59 11.38
N PRO A 194 9.97 6.05 12.16
CA PRO A 194 10.16 4.62 12.30
C PRO A 194 9.29 3.96 13.37
N HIS A 195 8.60 4.72 14.23
CA HIS A 195 7.73 4.15 15.27
C HIS A 195 6.59 5.11 15.67
N TRP A 196 5.38 4.60 15.89
CA TRP A 196 4.19 5.42 16.21
C TRP A 196 4.24 6.07 17.60
N LEU A 197 5.03 5.52 18.51
CA LEU A 197 5.34 6.10 19.83
C LEU A 197 6.34 7.26 19.79
N GLU A 198 6.90 7.62 18.63
CA GLU A 198 7.78 8.79 18.57
C GLU A 198 7.01 10.07 18.96
N PRO A 199 7.61 10.99 19.75
CA PRO A 199 6.92 12.19 20.22
C PRO A 199 6.26 13.00 19.10
N LYS A 200 6.94 13.14 17.96
CA LYS A 200 6.45 13.88 16.79
C LYS A 200 5.14 13.34 16.20
N VAL A 201 4.77 12.09 16.46
CA VAL A 201 3.51 11.51 15.96
C VAL A 201 2.31 12.19 16.61
N LYS A 202 2.46 12.67 17.86
CA LYS A 202 1.41 13.41 18.57
C LYS A 202 1.08 14.73 17.87
N ASP A 203 2.07 15.35 17.25
CA ASP A 203 1.98 16.66 16.58
C ASP A 203 1.56 16.56 15.10
N LEU A 204 1.34 15.34 14.58
CA LEU A 204 0.86 15.16 13.21
C LEU A 204 -0.58 15.66 13.04
N PRO A 205 -1.05 15.89 11.81
CA PRO A 205 -2.48 16.03 11.54
C PRO A 205 -3.32 14.84 12.07
N SER A 206 -4.60 15.11 12.30
CA SER A 206 -5.63 14.10 12.53
C SER A 206 -5.92 13.29 11.25
N LEU A 207 -6.61 12.15 11.39
CA LEU A 207 -7.00 11.32 10.24
C LEU A 207 -7.94 12.09 9.28
N GLU A 208 -8.81 12.94 9.81
CA GLU A 208 -9.70 13.81 9.04
C GLU A 208 -8.92 14.84 8.21
N GLU A 209 -7.90 15.47 8.80
CA GLU A 209 -7.04 16.43 8.10
C GLU A 209 -6.21 15.76 7.01
N TYR A 210 -5.86 14.48 7.19
CA TYR A 210 -5.30 13.65 6.12
C TYR A 210 -6.33 13.23 5.06
N GLY A 211 -7.61 13.56 5.22
CA GLY A 211 -8.66 13.20 4.28
C GLY A 211 -9.11 11.73 4.41
N CYS A 212 -9.04 11.17 5.62
CA CYS A 212 -9.54 9.84 5.96
C CYS A 212 -10.70 9.90 6.99
N PRO A 213 -11.83 10.56 6.67
CA PRO A 213 -12.97 10.64 7.58
C PRO A 213 -13.56 9.26 7.88
N GLY A 214 -13.87 9.00 9.15
CA GLY A 214 -14.52 7.74 9.55
C GLY A 214 -13.59 6.53 9.67
N LEU A 215 -12.27 6.74 9.64
CA LEU A 215 -11.36 5.78 10.26
C LEU A 215 -11.61 5.76 11.78
N PRO A 216 -11.44 4.61 12.46
CA PRO A 216 -11.71 4.51 13.89
C PRO A 216 -10.81 5.43 14.71
N HIS A 217 -11.40 6.04 15.73
CA HIS A 217 -10.69 6.81 16.75
C HIS A 217 -10.65 6.02 18.05
N PRO A 218 -9.62 6.22 18.89
CA PRO A 218 -9.62 5.68 20.24
C PRO A 218 -10.87 6.18 20.98
N SER A 219 -11.50 5.30 21.77
CA SER A 219 -12.55 5.73 22.67
C SER A 219 -11.97 6.67 23.73
N PRO A 220 -12.75 7.64 24.25
CA PRO A 220 -12.28 8.55 25.31
C PRO A 220 -11.73 7.87 26.58
N ASP A 221 -12.00 6.57 26.74
CA ASP A 221 -11.66 5.76 27.91
C ASP A 221 -10.37 4.92 27.75
N GLU A 222 -9.62 5.05 26.64
CA GLU A 222 -8.27 4.47 26.41
C GLU A 222 -7.18 5.54 26.38
#